data_AF-A0A2U3KN80-F1
#
_entry.id   AF-A0A2U3KN80-F1
#
_cell.length_a   1.000
_cell.length_b   1.000
_cell.length_c   1.000
_cell.angle_alpha   90.00
_cell.angle_beta   90.00
_cell.angle_gamma   90.00
#
_symmetry.space_group_name_H-M   'P 1'
#
loop_
_entity.id
_entity.type
_entity.pdbx_description
1 polymer ?
#
loop_
_entity_poly.entity_id
_entity_poly.type
_entity_poly.pdbx_seq_one_letter_code
_entity_poly.pdbx_strand_id
1 'polypeptide(L)'
;MCGQKEIATDRYHSNFVPIIVWLRPRSGSAKKVETQPQTKGQIQVQGPMTVSDNIINNNMTLKLRMYKGRYYEDWNLGAIQGTIWEGQFVAEVTDENGKIINQTDLSKFYKGQPLTFTSMFKLKFSDYNNDGDMDFALGQYGSSNGNFYKIFTVRKNGKVEELNVKDYPSLVMSGPANSMKLEKVDNLTFKKNFYDNSKLKYFEDFFKWDGQQFIRIKQNESETPFVN
;
A
#
# COMPACT_ATOMS: atom_id res chain seq x y z
N MET A 1 67.48 12.83 -6.78
CA MET A 1 66.66 13.86 -7.47
C MET A 1 65.26 13.74 -6.87
N CYS A 2 64.94 14.37 -5.73
CA CYS A 2 64.64 15.80 -5.52
C CYS A 2 63.48 16.26 -6.43
N GLY A 3 62.32 16.73 -5.97
CA GLY A 3 61.83 17.09 -4.64
C GLY A 3 60.39 17.62 -4.73
N GLN A 4 59.75 17.73 -3.57
CA GLN A 4 58.35 18.15 -3.28
C GLN A 4 58.04 19.65 -3.53
N LYS A 5 56.75 19.97 -3.27
CA LYS A 5 56.12 21.20 -2.71
C LYS A 5 55.34 22.05 -3.71
N GLU A 6 54.02 22.23 -3.55
CA GLU A 6 53.21 22.91 -2.51
C GLU A 6 53.06 24.43 -2.70
N ILE A 7 51.77 24.84 -2.67
CA ILE A 7 51.17 26.02 -2.02
C ILE A 7 51.23 27.39 -2.74
N ALA A 8 50.01 27.86 -3.02
CA ALA A 8 49.40 29.20 -2.84
C ALA A 8 50.16 30.45 -3.36
N THR A 9 49.48 31.44 -3.92
CA THR A 9 48.64 32.36 -3.15
C THR A 9 48.01 33.41 -4.08
N ASP A 10 46.87 33.92 -3.62
CA ASP A 10 46.49 35.34 -3.53
C ASP A 10 45.99 36.19 -4.71
N ARG A 11 44.82 36.79 -4.37
CA ARG A 11 44.39 38.20 -4.45
C ARG A 11 44.11 38.81 -5.83
N TYR A 12 42.87 39.18 -6.12
CA TYR A 12 42.07 40.35 -5.67
C TYR A 12 42.41 41.67 -6.40
N HIS A 13 41.34 42.38 -6.80
CA HIS A 13 41.25 43.76 -7.29
C HIS A 13 41.68 43.98 -8.74
N SER A 14 41.04 44.83 -9.57
CA SER A 14 39.83 45.64 -9.48
C SER A 14 39.65 46.34 -10.83
N ASN A 15 38.39 46.53 -11.24
CA ASN A 15 37.84 47.65 -12.01
C ASN A 15 38.66 48.25 -13.16
N PHE A 16 38.15 48.14 -14.39
CA PHE A 16 37.87 49.31 -15.22
C PHE A 16 36.83 48.94 -16.29
N VAL A 17 35.73 49.70 -16.30
CA VAL A 17 34.70 49.68 -17.34
C VAL A 17 35.05 50.78 -18.36
N PRO A 18 34.77 50.57 -19.65
CA PRO A 18 33.97 51.55 -20.34
C PRO A 18 32.75 50.92 -21.02
N ILE A 19 31.63 51.59 -20.79
CA ILE A 19 30.32 51.36 -21.39
C ILE A 19 30.41 51.77 -22.86
N ILE A 20 30.09 50.86 -23.77
CA ILE A 20 29.64 51.20 -25.12
C ILE A 20 28.18 50.76 -25.22
N VAL A 21 27.28 51.75 -25.26
CA VAL A 21 25.86 51.57 -25.56
C VAL A 21 25.73 51.37 -27.07
N TRP A 22 25.20 50.22 -27.49
CA TRP A 22 24.59 50.05 -28.81
C TRP A 22 23.13 49.64 -28.65
N LEU A 23 22.28 50.34 -29.42
CA LEU A 23 20.83 50.19 -29.49
C LEU A 23 20.43 48.81 -30.03
N ARG A 24 19.33 48.27 -29.47
CA ARG A 24 18.74 46.94 -29.74
C ARG A 24 18.27 46.79 -31.19
N PRO A 25 18.13 45.52 -31.63
CA PRO A 25 16.81 45.07 -32.07
C PRO A 25 16.26 43.95 -31.18
N ARG A 26 14.98 44.09 -30.79
CA ARG A 26 14.15 43.01 -30.24
C ARG A 26 13.98 41.93 -31.32
N SER A 27 14.43 40.71 -31.07
CA SER A 27 13.80 39.51 -31.64
C SER A 27 13.34 38.64 -30.49
N GLY A 28 12.03 38.36 -30.47
CA GLY A 28 11.39 37.56 -29.45
C GLY A 28 11.86 36.12 -29.56
N SER A 29 12.52 35.61 -28.51
CA SER A 29 12.73 34.19 -28.34
C SER A 29 11.39 33.54 -28.00
N ALA A 30 10.86 32.79 -28.97
CA ALA A 30 9.76 31.87 -28.74
C ALA A 30 10.17 30.91 -27.60
N LYS A 31 9.40 30.92 -26.51
CA LYS A 31 9.51 29.90 -25.47
C LYS A 31 9.22 28.55 -26.13
N LYS A 32 10.25 27.71 -26.22
CA LYS A 32 10.11 26.28 -26.52
C LYS A 32 9.24 25.70 -25.41
N VAL A 33 7.96 25.50 -25.70
CA VAL A 33 7.06 24.73 -24.83
C VAL A 33 7.59 23.31 -24.89
N GLU A 34 8.30 22.92 -23.84
CA GLU A 34 8.71 21.55 -23.61
C GLU A 34 7.43 20.77 -23.25
N THR A 35 6.80 20.21 -24.28
CA THR A 35 5.71 19.26 -24.12
C THR A 35 6.26 18.04 -23.40
N GLN A 36 5.94 17.93 -22.11
CA GLN A 36 6.04 16.69 -21.36
C GLN A 36 5.37 15.57 -22.18
N PRO A 37 6.01 14.41 -22.37
CA PRO A 37 5.40 13.31 -23.09
C PRO A 37 4.12 12.91 -22.35
N GLN A 38 2.97 13.10 -23.00
CA GLN A 38 1.70 12.60 -22.49
C GLN A 38 1.77 11.08 -22.47
N THR A 39 1.88 10.51 -21.28
CA THR A 39 1.65 9.09 -21.02
C THR A 39 0.17 8.80 -21.28
N LYS A 40 -0.11 8.39 -22.53
CA LYS A 40 -1.42 7.92 -22.96
C LYS A 40 -1.92 6.84 -21.97
N GLY A 41 -3.06 7.08 -21.30
CA GLY A 41 -3.73 6.07 -20.46
C GLY A 41 -3.71 6.27 -18.93
N GLN A 42 -3.19 7.38 -18.41
CA GLN A 42 -3.21 7.67 -16.96
C GLN A 42 -4.32 8.67 -16.60
N ILE A 43 -5.22 8.30 -15.70
CA ILE A 43 -6.23 9.17 -15.11
C ILE A 43 -5.78 9.56 -13.69
N GLN A 44 -5.56 10.85 -13.47
CA GLN A 44 -5.34 11.38 -12.14
C GLN A 44 -6.67 11.44 -11.40
N VAL A 45 -6.74 10.78 -10.25
CA VAL A 45 -7.96 10.71 -9.45
C VAL A 45 -7.91 11.82 -8.41
N GLN A 46 -8.76 12.84 -8.61
CA GLN A 46 -8.92 13.98 -7.68
C GLN A 46 -10.16 13.83 -6.78
N GLY A 47 -10.93 12.74 -6.93
CA GLY A 47 -12.14 12.46 -6.17
C GLY A 47 -12.23 11.00 -5.74
N PRO A 48 -13.10 10.66 -4.78
CA PRO A 48 -13.07 9.34 -4.17
C PRO A 48 -13.56 8.23 -5.12
N MET A 49 -12.73 7.22 -5.34
CA MET A 49 -13.04 6.03 -6.14
C MET A 49 -13.14 4.79 -5.25
N THR A 50 -14.27 4.09 -5.29
CA THR A 50 -14.49 2.90 -4.47
C THR A 50 -13.92 1.65 -5.16
N VAL A 51 -13.02 0.94 -4.48
CA VAL A 51 -12.43 -0.33 -4.97
C VAL A 51 -13.01 -1.58 -4.31
N SER A 52 -13.66 -1.40 -3.16
CA SER A 52 -14.34 -2.47 -2.44
C SER A 52 -15.54 -1.88 -1.69
N ASP A 53 -16.65 -2.61 -1.68
CA ASP A 53 -17.91 -2.22 -1.04
C ASP A 53 -18.55 -3.46 -0.41
N ASN A 54 -18.73 -3.48 0.91
CA ASN A 54 -19.04 -4.70 1.65
C ASN A 54 -20.00 -4.44 2.80
N ILE A 55 -21.09 -5.20 2.84
CA ILE A 55 -21.99 -5.24 3.99
C ILE A 55 -21.29 -6.02 5.10
N ILE A 56 -21.09 -5.38 6.26
CA ILE A 56 -20.48 -6.00 7.44
C ILE A 56 -21.55 -6.71 8.27
N ASN A 57 -22.68 -6.03 8.46
CA ASN A 57 -23.89 -6.52 9.10
C ASN A 57 -25.08 -5.69 8.60
N ASN A 58 -26.29 -5.97 9.10
CA ASN A 58 -27.52 -5.30 8.65
C ASN A 58 -27.48 -3.76 8.75
N ASN A 59 -26.61 -3.19 9.60
CA ASN A 59 -26.60 -1.77 9.91
C ASN A 59 -25.35 -1.05 9.36
N MET A 60 -24.35 -1.76 8.83
CA MET A 60 -23.06 -1.18 8.46
C MET A 60 -22.51 -1.72 7.15
N THR A 61 -22.01 -0.80 6.33
CA THR A 61 -21.28 -1.09 5.09
C THR A 61 -19.88 -0.47 5.14
N LEU A 62 -18.85 -1.26 4.83
CA LEU A 62 -17.46 -0.84 4.70
C LEU A 62 -17.05 -0.72 3.23
N LYS A 63 -16.57 0.48 2.87
CA LYS A 63 -16.03 0.81 1.56
C LYS A 63 -14.55 1.13 1.66
N LEU A 64 -13.75 0.62 0.72
CA LEU A 64 -12.38 1.07 0.51
C LEU A 64 -12.38 2.08 -0.63
N ARG A 65 -12.01 3.33 -0.33
CA ARG A 65 -12.10 4.45 -1.27
C ARG A 65 -10.74 5.11 -1.46
N MET A 66 -10.25 5.14 -2.70
CA MET A 66 -9.08 5.91 -3.09
C MET A 66 -9.44 7.39 -3.14
N TYR A 67 -8.84 8.23 -2.31
CA TYR A 67 -9.13 9.68 -2.29
C TYR A 67 -8.02 10.53 -2.93
N LYS A 68 -6.85 9.94 -3.14
CA LYS A 68 -5.71 10.60 -3.79
C LYS A 68 -4.86 9.54 -4.48
N GLY A 69 -4.66 9.65 -5.78
CA GLY A 69 -3.85 8.69 -6.52
C GLY A 69 -4.10 8.73 -8.01
N ARG A 70 -3.83 7.61 -8.67
CA ARG A 70 -4.01 7.44 -10.10
C ARG A 70 -4.69 6.12 -10.40
N TYR A 71 -5.51 6.16 -11.45
CA TYR A 71 -5.97 5.00 -12.17
C TYR A 71 -5.21 4.94 -13.49
N TYR A 72 -4.73 3.77 -13.86
CA TYR A 72 -4.15 3.54 -15.19
C TYR A 72 -4.25 2.06 -15.56
N GLU A 73 -4.03 1.76 -16.83
CA GLU A 73 -3.99 0.39 -17.33
C GLU A 73 -2.58 0.05 -17.80
N ASP A 74 -2.08 -1.10 -17.38
CA ASP A 74 -0.81 -1.66 -17.87
C ASP A 74 -1.02 -3.12 -18.27
N TRP A 75 -1.05 -3.37 -19.58
CA TRP A 75 -1.25 -4.71 -20.14
C TRP A 75 0.07 -5.41 -20.49
N ASN A 76 1.21 -4.85 -20.07
CA ASN A 76 2.49 -5.52 -20.22
C ASN A 76 2.60 -6.67 -19.22
N LEU A 77 3.27 -7.75 -19.64
CA LEU A 77 3.50 -8.91 -18.77
C LEU A 77 4.33 -8.49 -17.56
N GLY A 78 3.75 -8.66 -16.37
CA GLY A 78 4.38 -8.27 -15.12
C GLY A 78 3.57 -8.73 -13.91
N ALA A 79 4.14 -8.54 -12.73
CA ALA A 79 3.49 -8.92 -11.47
C ALA A 79 2.27 -8.04 -11.14
N ILE A 80 2.24 -6.81 -11.66
CA ILE A 80 1.14 -5.87 -11.58
C ILE A 80 0.77 -5.53 -13.02
N GLN A 81 -0.41 -5.97 -13.45
CA GLN A 81 -0.94 -5.76 -14.80
C GLN A 81 -2.47 -5.60 -14.75
N GLY A 82 -3.06 -5.14 -15.85
CA GLY A 82 -4.47 -4.83 -15.98
C GLY A 82 -4.83 -3.43 -15.49
N THR A 83 -6.02 -3.29 -14.93
CA THR A 83 -6.51 -2.04 -14.32
C THR A 83 -5.86 -1.81 -12.97
N ILE A 84 -5.18 -0.68 -12.77
CA ILE A 84 -4.39 -0.41 -11.58
C ILE A 84 -4.92 0.83 -10.88
N TRP A 85 -5.29 0.67 -9.60
CA TRP A 85 -5.59 1.75 -8.66
C TRP A 85 -4.44 1.88 -7.68
N GLU A 86 -3.68 2.96 -7.78
CA GLU A 86 -2.52 3.22 -6.94
C GLU A 86 -2.66 4.56 -6.22
N GLY A 87 -2.62 4.55 -4.89
CA GLY A 87 -2.74 5.78 -4.12
C GLY A 87 -3.02 5.61 -2.64
N GLN A 88 -3.62 6.64 -2.06
CA GLN A 88 -4.01 6.71 -0.66
C GLN A 88 -5.50 6.38 -0.55
N PHE A 89 -5.85 5.57 0.46
CA PHE A 89 -7.18 5.03 0.64
C PHE A 89 -7.72 5.33 2.04
N VAL A 90 -9.03 5.51 2.11
CA VAL A 90 -9.78 5.49 3.37
C VAL A 90 -10.65 4.24 3.44
N ALA A 91 -10.76 3.68 4.63
CA ALA A 91 -11.83 2.78 5.00
C ALA A 91 -13.01 3.63 5.51
N GLU A 92 -14.07 3.71 4.71
CA GLU A 92 -15.29 4.45 5.01
C GLU A 92 -16.36 3.48 5.48
N VAL A 93 -16.87 3.69 6.69
CA VAL A 93 -17.99 2.93 7.24
C VAL A 93 -19.23 3.80 7.21
N THR A 94 -20.30 3.26 6.63
CA THR A 94 -21.61 3.92 6.47
C THR A 94 -22.70 3.12 7.14
N ASP A 95 -23.77 3.81 7.57
CA ASP A 95 -25.00 3.15 8.03
C ASP A 95 -25.84 2.62 6.86
N GLU A 96 -26.97 1.99 7.16
CA GLU A 96 -27.94 1.46 6.18
C GLU A 96 -28.48 2.53 5.21
N ASN A 97 -28.48 3.81 5.61
CA ASN A 97 -28.94 4.93 4.80
C ASN A 97 -27.80 5.58 3.99
N GLY A 98 -26.58 5.03 4.08
CA GLY A 98 -25.39 5.55 3.42
C GLY A 98 -24.76 6.77 4.11
N LYS A 99 -25.20 7.12 5.32
CA LYS A 99 -24.56 8.19 6.09
C LYS A 99 -23.23 7.68 6.66
N ILE A 100 -22.18 8.47 6.51
CA ILE A 100 -20.85 8.14 7.03
C ILE A 100 -20.89 8.12 8.56
N ILE A 101 -20.58 6.95 9.13
CA ILE A 101 -20.37 6.74 10.57
C ILE A 101 -18.92 7.10 10.91
N ASN A 102 -17.97 6.62 10.11
CA ASN A 102 -16.54 6.82 10.33
C ASN A 102 -15.74 6.76 9.03
N GLN A 103 -14.59 7.43 9.00
CA GLN A 103 -13.59 7.31 7.96
C GLN A 103 -12.21 7.15 8.60
N THR A 104 -11.56 6.03 8.31
CA THR A 104 -10.20 5.73 8.77
C THR A 104 -9.23 5.81 7.60
N ASP A 105 -8.26 6.72 7.68
CA ASP A 105 -7.17 6.83 6.72
C ASP A 105 -6.19 5.64 6.86
N LEU A 106 -6.08 4.83 5.80
CA LEU A 106 -5.25 3.64 5.80
C LEU A 106 -3.76 3.95 5.69
N SER A 107 -3.38 5.13 5.17
CA SER A 107 -1.98 5.53 5.01
C SER A 107 -1.17 5.43 6.31
N LYS A 108 -1.85 5.63 7.45
CA LYS A 108 -1.30 5.55 8.80
C LYS A 108 -0.73 4.17 9.13
N PHE A 109 -1.37 3.10 8.66
CA PHE A 109 -0.93 1.71 8.89
C PHE A 109 0.19 1.29 7.92
N TYR A 110 0.31 1.98 6.78
CA TYR A 110 1.29 1.68 5.73
C TYR A 110 2.40 2.75 5.64
N LYS A 111 2.62 3.53 6.70
CA LYS A 111 3.68 4.55 6.78
C LYS A 111 3.69 5.52 5.59
N GLY A 112 2.50 5.90 5.12
CA GLY A 112 2.29 6.79 3.97
C GLY A 112 2.56 6.18 2.60
N GLN A 113 2.95 4.90 2.51
CA GLN A 113 3.15 4.23 1.23
C GLN A 113 1.81 4.09 0.48
N PRO A 114 1.81 4.28 -0.84
CA PRO A 114 0.60 4.05 -1.64
C PRO A 114 0.23 2.57 -1.60
N LEU A 115 -1.08 2.31 -1.63
CA LEU A 115 -1.64 0.98 -1.84
C LEU A 115 -1.95 0.78 -3.32
N THR A 116 -1.82 -0.46 -3.78
CA THR A 116 -2.08 -0.86 -5.16
C THR A 116 -3.08 -2.00 -5.22
N PHE A 117 -4.13 -1.80 -6.00
CA PHE A 117 -5.14 -2.83 -6.30
C PHE A 117 -5.23 -3.01 -7.81
N THR A 118 -5.31 -4.25 -8.28
CA THR A 118 -5.38 -4.59 -9.72
C THR A 118 -6.77 -5.00 -10.18
N SER A 119 -7.74 -5.05 -9.26
CA SER A 119 -9.13 -5.36 -9.52
C SER A 119 -10.02 -4.75 -8.44
N MET A 120 -11.30 -4.58 -8.77
CA MET A 120 -12.34 -4.42 -7.74
C MET A 120 -12.50 -5.74 -6.98
N PHE A 121 -12.68 -5.69 -5.66
CA PHE A 121 -12.72 -6.91 -4.85
C PHE A 121 -13.68 -6.81 -3.67
N LYS A 122 -14.02 -7.97 -3.09
CA LYS A 122 -14.78 -8.07 -1.84
C LYS A 122 -13.85 -8.44 -0.70
N LEU A 123 -14.06 -7.82 0.45
CA LEU A 123 -13.39 -8.18 1.69
C LEU A 123 -13.98 -9.47 2.24
N LYS A 124 -13.11 -10.35 2.72
CA LYS A 124 -13.50 -11.59 3.41
C LYS A 124 -13.41 -11.36 4.92
N PHE A 125 -14.55 -11.48 5.61
CA PHE A 125 -14.66 -11.19 7.04
C PHE A 125 -14.69 -12.45 7.92
N SER A 126 -14.20 -12.31 9.14
CA SER A 126 -14.36 -13.23 10.27
C SER A 126 -13.95 -12.53 11.55
N ASP A 127 -14.45 -12.95 12.71
CA ASP A 127 -13.96 -12.49 14.02
C ASP A 127 -12.76 -13.39 14.43
N TYR A 128 -11.53 -12.90 14.31
CA TYR A 128 -10.30 -13.68 14.55
C TYR A 128 -9.79 -13.58 15.99
N ASN A 129 -10.14 -12.52 16.72
CA ASN A 129 -9.74 -12.32 18.12
C ASN A 129 -10.89 -12.54 19.12
N ASN A 130 -12.07 -12.94 18.64
CA ASN A 130 -13.28 -13.26 19.40
C ASN A 130 -13.76 -12.09 20.28
N ASP A 131 -13.66 -10.86 19.80
CA ASP A 131 -14.16 -9.66 20.48
C ASP A 131 -15.56 -9.22 20.02
N GLY A 132 -16.13 -9.92 19.03
CA GLY A 132 -17.44 -9.66 18.46
C GLY A 132 -17.45 -8.56 17.39
N ASP A 133 -16.32 -7.91 17.11
CA ASP A 133 -16.15 -7.04 15.95
C ASP A 133 -15.75 -7.89 14.72
N MET A 134 -16.02 -7.39 13.52
CA MET A 134 -15.68 -8.10 12.29
C MET A 134 -14.27 -7.73 11.85
N ASP A 135 -13.44 -8.75 11.64
CA ASP A 135 -12.08 -8.57 11.15
C ASP A 135 -11.93 -8.95 9.68
N PHE A 136 -10.93 -8.39 9.02
CA PHE A 136 -10.58 -8.70 7.64
C PHE A 136 -9.08 -8.57 7.42
N ALA A 137 -8.56 -9.36 6.46
CA ALA A 137 -7.19 -9.21 5.99
C ALA A 137 -7.16 -8.38 4.69
N LEU A 138 -6.26 -7.40 4.64
CA LEU A 138 -6.02 -6.57 3.46
C LEU A 138 -4.59 -6.80 2.94
N GLY A 139 -4.51 -7.34 1.74
CA GLY A 139 -3.28 -7.75 1.06
C GLY A 139 -2.77 -6.71 0.10
N GLN A 140 -1.46 -6.50 0.10
CA GLN A 140 -0.71 -5.73 -0.89
C GLN A 140 0.29 -6.64 -1.58
N TYR A 141 0.52 -6.39 -2.87
CA TYR A 141 1.52 -7.14 -3.61
C TYR A 141 2.88 -7.09 -2.90
N GLY A 142 3.47 -8.26 -2.67
CA GLY A 142 4.76 -8.36 -1.99
C GLY A 142 5.85 -8.86 -2.92
N SER A 143 5.70 -10.08 -3.42
CA SER A 143 6.59 -10.70 -4.40
C SER A 143 5.84 -11.72 -5.24
N SER A 144 6.52 -12.35 -6.19
CA SER A 144 5.98 -13.48 -6.95
C SER A 144 5.50 -14.65 -6.06
N ASN A 145 5.95 -14.71 -4.80
CA ASN A 145 5.61 -15.80 -3.88
C ASN A 145 4.38 -15.51 -3.00
N GLY A 146 3.88 -14.27 -3.02
CA GLY A 146 2.73 -13.90 -2.22
C GLY A 146 2.61 -12.41 -1.91
N ASN A 147 1.52 -12.11 -1.22
CA ASN A 147 1.15 -10.77 -0.79
C ASN A 147 1.49 -10.57 0.69
N PHE A 148 1.72 -9.32 1.07
CA PHE A 148 1.84 -8.88 2.46
C PHE A 148 0.48 -8.45 2.97
N TYR A 149 0.02 -9.05 4.06
CA TYR A 149 -1.28 -8.75 4.65
C TYR A 149 -1.16 -8.13 6.02
N LYS A 150 -2.03 -7.17 6.28
CA LYS A 150 -2.35 -6.69 7.63
C LYS A 150 -3.77 -7.14 7.98
N ILE A 151 -4.02 -7.34 9.26
CA ILE A 151 -5.34 -7.70 9.79
C ILE A 151 -5.94 -6.44 10.39
N PHE A 152 -7.20 -6.18 10.07
CA PHE A 152 -7.95 -5.04 10.56
C PHE A 152 -9.24 -5.50 11.19
N THR A 153 -9.72 -4.73 12.18
CA THR A 153 -11.01 -4.90 12.82
C THR A 153 -11.88 -3.68 12.59
N VAL A 154 -13.19 -3.89 12.42
CA VAL A 154 -14.18 -2.81 12.31
C VAL A 154 -14.95 -2.72 13.62
N ARG A 155 -14.62 -1.70 14.41
CA ARG A 155 -15.25 -1.44 15.71
C ARG A 155 -16.73 -1.08 15.55
N LYS A 156 -17.52 -1.30 16.61
CA LYS A 156 -18.93 -0.88 16.69
C LYS A 156 -19.20 0.60 16.39
N ASN A 157 -18.22 1.48 16.57
CA ASN A 157 -18.32 2.90 16.20
C ASN A 157 -17.87 3.20 14.76
N GLY A 158 -17.68 2.17 13.93
CA GLY A 158 -17.22 2.24 12.55
C GLY A 158 -15.71 2.49 12.39
N LYS A 159 -14.96 2.70 13.47
CA LYS A 159 -13.51 2.93 13.37
C LYS A 159 -12.82 1.64 12.93
N VAL A 160 -11.89 1.75 11.99
CA VAL A 160 -11.04 0.64 11.56
C VAL A 160 -9.70 0.73 12.29
N GLU A 161 -9.26 -0.40 12.86
CA GLU A 161 -8.01 -0.50 13.62
C GLU A 161 -7.21 -1.72 13.15
N GLU A 162 -5.87 -1.64 13.21
CA GLU A 162 -5.01 -2.78 12.92
C GLU A 162 -4.96 -3.73 14.11
N LEU A 163 -5.18 -5.03 13.86
CA LEU A 163 -4.87 -6.10 14.81
C LEU A 163 -3.43 -6.52 14.61
N ASN A 164 -2.57 -6.13 15.55
CA ASN A 164 -1.13 -6.36 15.45
C ASN A 164 -0.80 -7.85 15.52
N VAL A 165 0.27 -8.22 14.81
CA VAL A 165 0.91 -9.53 14.93
C VAL A 165 2.31 -9.31 15.49
N LYS A 166 2.59 -9.87 16.66
CA LYS A 166 3.86 -9.69 17.36
C LYS A 166 5.01 -10.16 16.49
N ASP A 167 6.03 -9.31 16.34
CA ASP A 167 7.24 -9.56 15.52
C ASP A 167 7.01 -9.63 13.99
N TYR A 168 5.77 -9.42 13.52
CA TYR A 168 5.44 -9.40 12.10
C TYR A 168 4.81 -8.07 11.70
N PRO A 169 5.50 -7.20 10.92
CA PRO A 169 4.89 -5.99 10.39
C PRO A 169 3.76 -6.28 9.38
N SER A 170 3.78 -7.48 8.78
CA SER A 170 2.75 -8.03 7.91
C SER A 170 2.90 -9.56 7.81
N LEU A 171 1.81 -10.24 7.47
CA LEU A 171 1.78 -11.67 7.20
C LEU A 171 2.05 -11.93 5.72
N VAL A 172 3.03 -12.78 5.41
CA VAL A 172 3.23 -13.29 4.06
C VAL A 172 2.31 -14.49 3.84
N MET A 173 1.48 -14.41 2.82
CA MET A 173 0.60 -15.50 2.39
C MET A 173 0.66 -15.67 0.88
N SER A 174 0.69 -16.93 0.44
CA SER A 174 0.69 -17.27 -0.98
C SER A 174 -0.70 -17.05 -1.58
N GLY A 175 -0.75 -16.43 -2.76
CA GLY A 175 -1.99 -16.14 -3.48
C GLY A 175 -2.13 -14.66 -3.86
N PRO A 176 -2.80 -14.35 -4.99
CA PRO A 176 -2.83 -13.00 -5.56
C PRO A 176 -3.89 -12.07 -4.96
N ALA A 177 -4.77 -12.58 -4.09
CA ALA A 177 -5.94 -11.82 -3.63
C ALA A 177 -5.57 -10.59 -2.78
N ASN A 178 -6.35 -9.52 -2.89
CA ASN A 178 -6.25 -8.36 -1.99
C ASN A 178 -7.02 -8.56 -0.67
N SER A 179 -7.81 -9.63 -0.55
CA SER A 179 -8.42 -10.04 0.71
C SER A 179 -8.45 -11.57 0.83
N MET A 180 -8.13 -12.06 2.01
CA MET A 180 -8.03 -13.50 2.28
C MET A 180 -8.77 -13.83 3.57
N LYS A 181 -9.52 -14.94 3.56
CA LYS A 181 -10.09 -15.50 4.78
C LYS A 181 -9.02 -16.39 5.41
N LEU A 182 -8.64 -16.08 6.64
CA LEU A 182 -7.72 -16.89 7.42
C LEU A 182 -8.49 -18.09 7.99
N GLU A 183 -7.86 -19.26 8.03
CA GLU A 183 -8.53 -20.45 8.57
C GLU A 183 -8.48 -20.39 10.10
N LYS A 184 -9.64 -20.31 10.74
CA LYS A 184 -9.75 -20.41 12.19
C LYS A 184 -9.51 -21.85 12.63
N VAL A 185 -8.61 -22.02 13.59
CA VAL A 185 -8.37 -23.30 14.28
C VAL A 185 -9.29 -23.43 15.49
N ASP A 186 -9.49 -22.32 16.20
CA ASP A 186 -10.45 -22.16 17.29
C ASP A 186 -10.93 -20.70 17.34
N ASN A 187 -11.55 -20.28 18.45
CA ASN A 187 -12.07 -18.91 18.58
C ASN A 187 -10.98 -17.83 18.58
N LEU A 188 -9.78 -18.12 19.09
CA LEU A 188 -8.69 -17.17 19.28
C LEU A 188 -7.46 -17.49 18.41
N THR A 189 -7.50 -18.58 17.65
CA THR A 189 -6.37 -19.06 16.87
C THR A 189 -6.75 -19.16 15.40
N PHE A 190 -5.89 -18.62 14.52
CA PHE A 190 -5.96 -18.86 13.09
C PHE A 190 -4.64 -19.45 12.58
N LYS A 191 -4.68 -20.04 11.38
CA LYS A 191 -3.48 -20.43 10.64
C LYS A 191 -3.42 -19.80 9.26
N LYS A 192 -2.20 -19.66 8.75
CA LYS A 192 -1.91 -19.24 7.37
C LYS A 192 -0.88 -20.18 6.76
N ASN A 193 -0.93 -20.30 5.45
CA ASN A 193 0.05 -21.07 4.70
C ASN A 193 0.87 -20.18 3.77
N PHE A 194 2.15 -20.53 3.61
CA PHE A 194 3.08 -19.82 2.74
C PHE A 194 4.17 -20.77 2.25
N TYR A 195 4.76 -20.45 1.10
CA TYR A 195 5.92 -21.14 0.57
C TYR A 195 7.21 -20.48 1.03
N ASP A 196 8.15 -21.27 1.56
CA ASP A 196 9.50 -20.82 1.92
C ASP A 196 10.51 -21.28 0.87
N ASN A 197 10.97 -20.34 0.04
CA ASN A 197 11.94 -20.61 -1.04
C ASN A 197 13.29 -21.12 -0.52
N SER A 198 13.69 -20.75 0.70
CA SER A 198 14.98 -21.20 1.25
C SER A 198 14.97 -22.69 1.62
N LYS A 199 13.76 -23.23 1.88
CA LYS A 199 13.54 -24.62 2.27
C LYS A 199 12.83 -25.44 1.19
N LEU A 200 12.37 -24.79 0.12
CA LEU A 200 11.60 -25.37 -0.99
C LEU A 200 10.37 -26.16 -0.51
N LYS A 201 9.68 -25.64 0.51
CA LYS A 201 8.59 -26.32 1.22
C LYS A 201 7.50 -25.33 1.62
N TYR A 202 6.28 -25.85 1.78
CA TYR A 202 5.18 -25.09 2.36
C TYR A 202 5.21 -25.19 3.89
N PHE A 203 4.78 -24.13 4.55
CA PHE A 203 4.65 -24.06 6.00
C PHE A 203 3.28 -23.52 6.39
N GLU A 204 2.76 -24.04 7.49
CA GLU A 204 1.63 -23.48 8.22
C GLU A 204 2.15 -22.75 9.46
N ASP A 205 1.87 -21.45 9.57
CA ASP A 205 2.07 -20.72 10.82
C ASP A 205 0.74 -20.60 11.56
N PHE A 206 0.77 -20.85 12.87
CA PHE A 206 -0.38 -20.73 13.75
C PHE A 206 -0.23 -19.52 14.65
N PHE A 207 -1.25 -18.67 14.69
CA PHE A 207 -1.26 -17.44 15.46
C PHE A 207 -2.42 -17.45 16.44
N LYS A 208 -2.13 -17.13 17.70
CA LYS A 208 -3.13 -17.05 18.77
C LYS A 208 -3.19 -15.64 19.32
N TRP A 209 -4.40 -15.15 19.58
CA TRP A 209 -4.62 -13.88 20.26
C TRP A 209 -4.22 -13.99 21.74
N ASP A 210 -3.37 -13.07 22.22
CA ASP A 210 -2.91 -13.03 23.62
C ASP A 210 -3.69 -12.03 24.51
N GLY A 211 -4.70 -11.37 23.93
CA GLY A 211 -5.44 -10.28 24.56
C GLY A 211 -5.06 -8.89 24.04
N GLN A 212 -3.93 -8.76 23.35
CA GLN A 212 -3.43 -7.50 22.79
C GLN A 212 -3.03 -7.61 21.32
N GLN A 213 -2.46 -8.75 20.93
CA GLN A 213 -1.92 -9.00 19.60
C GLN A 213 -1.95 -10.50 19.29
N PHE A 214 -1.77 -10.83 18.02
CA PHE A 214 -1.55 -12.21 17.61
C PHE A 214 -0.08 -12.61 17.80
N ILE A 215 0.16 -13.72 18.48
CA ILE A 215 1.49 -14.31 18.66
C ILE A 215 1.59 -15.62 17.88
N ARG A 216 2.71 -15.84 17.17
CA ARG A 216 2.95 -17.13 16.52
C ARG A 216 3.25 -18.19 17.59
N ILE A 217 2.42 -19.22 17.66
CA ILE A 217 2.54 -20.28 18.68
C ILE A 217 3.23 -21.55 18.16
N LYS A 218 3.17 -21.81 16.85
CA LYS A 218 3.88 -22.93 16.20
C LYS A 218 3.99 -22.71 14.69
N GLN A 219 4.91 -23.45 14.09
CA GLN A 219 5.06 -23.59 12.65
C GLN A 219 5.19 -25.08 12.31
N ASN A 220 4.43 -25.53 11.32
CA ASN A 220 4.48 -26.89 10.81
C ASN A 220 4.87 -26.89 9.33
N GLU A 221 5.57 -27.92 8.87
CA GLU A 221 5.68 -28.19 7.44
C GLU A 221 4.31 -28.64 6.90
N SER A 222 3.95 -28.18 5.70
CA SER A 222 2.73 -28.54 4.99
C SER A 222 3.07 -29.29 3.72
N GLU A 223 2.33 -30.36 3.42
CA GLU A 223 2.50 -31.14 2.19
C GLU A 223 1.85 -30.47 0.98
N THR A 224 0.93 -29.52 1.18
CA THR A 224 0.18 -28.87 0.08
C THR A 224 0.08 -27.34 0.24
N PRO A 225 -0.02 -26.60 -0.89
CA PRO A 225 -0.46 -25.19 -0.86
C PRO A 225 -1.89 -25.09 -0.33
N PHE A 226 -2.22 -23.97 0.33
CA PHE A 226 -3.63 -23.63 0.60
C PHE A 226 -4.35 -23.39 -0.72
N VAL A 227 -5.47 -24.08 -0.91
CA VAL A 227 -6.42 -23.79 -1.98
C VAL A 227 -7.61 -23.09 -1.32
N ASN A 228 -7.82 -21.81 -1.64
CA ASN A 228 -8.81 -20.93 -1.02
C ASN A 228 -9.69 -20.28 -2.09
#